data_AF-A0A2G1LKP0-F1
#
_entry.id   AF-A0A2G1LKP0-F1
#
_cell.length_a   1.000
_cell.length_b   1.000
_cell.length_c   1.000
_cell.angle_alpha   90.00
_cell.angle_beta   90.00
_cell.angle_gamma   90.00
#
_symmetry.space_group_name_H-M   'P 1'
#
loop_
_entity.id
_entity.type
_entity.pdbx_description
1 polymer ?
#
loop_
_entity_poly.entity_id
_entity_poly.type
_entity_poly.pdbx_seq_one_letter_code
_entity_poly.pdbx_strand_id
1 'polypeptide(L)'
;AGTSQSGFRSEIEEERRLAQLSDIVEMYEDWKAGINPGGPMRSKLVAEFTSIRSKIGDLPGTVVDDRRRAKMLSNTAVTLHPGYINDCFFYADHALCLKVKGAEVQPAFTRCQPARCPNSVVARRHVLALQSCIADAETMKNSKNISPIQKHAIEAQIVIYRQLLEQVER
;
A
#
# COMPACT_ATOMS: atom_id res chain seq x y z
N ALA A 1 19.05 -22.18 -27.14
CA ALA A 1 20.14 -21.21 -26.87
C ALA A 1 19.53 -20.05 -26.10
N GLY A 2 19.99 -19.81 -24.88
CA GLY A 2 19.34 -18.93 -23.91
C GLY A 2 19.42 -17.45 -24.27
N THR A 3 18.28 -16.78 -24.21
CA THR A 3 18.21 -15.32 -24.16
C THR A 3 18.89 -14.86 -22.88
N SER A 4 19.68 -13.80 -22.99
CA SER A 4 20.59 -13.34 -21.95
C SER A 4 19.88 -13.05 -20.63
N GLN A 5 20.58 -13.28 -19.52
CA GLN A 5 20.14 -12.96 -18.15
C GLN A 5 19.68 -11.48 -17.99
N SER A 6 20.07 -10.58 -18.89
CA SER A 6 19.65 -9.18 -18.93
C SER A 6 18.25 -8.98 -19.51
N GLY A 7 17.84 -9.76 -20.53
CA GLY A 7 16.51 -9.65 -21.16
C GLY A 7 15.41 -10.09 -20.20
N PHE A 8 15.63 -11.20 -19.50
CA PHE A 8 14.71 -11.70 -18.48
C PHE A 8 14.50 -10.72 -17.32
N ARG A 9 15.56 -10.01 -16.89
CA ARG A 9 15.44 -8.99 -15.83
C ARG A 9 14.61 -7.79 -16.27
N SER A 10 14.81 -7.30 -17.50
CA SER A 10 14.00 -6.21 -18.03
C SER A 10 12.54 -6.60 -18.22
N GLU A 11 12.28 -7.84 -18.65
CA GLU A 11 10.92 -8.38 -18.78
C GLU A 11 10.22 -8.44 -17.41
N ILE A 12 10.89 -8.98 -16.38
CA ILE A 12 10.33 -9.01 -15.02
C ILE A 12 10.03 -7.61 -14.48
N GLU A 13 10.92 -6.64 -14.74
CA GLU A 13 10.76 -5.28 -14.23
C GLU A 13 9.58 -4.56 -14.90
N GLU A 14 9.35 -4.79 -16.18
CA GLU A 14 8.18 -4.27 -16.89
C GLU A 14 6.89 -4.93 -16.40
N GLU A 15 6.86 -6.26 -16.25
CA GLU A 15 5.71 -6.97 -15.68
C GLU A 15 5.38 -6.48 -14.27
N ARG A 16 6.40 -6.25 -13.43
CA ARG A 16 6.21 -5.67 -12.09
C ARG A 16 5.62 -4.26 -12.17
N ARG A 17 6.09 -3.43 -13.09
CA ARG A 17 5.56 -2.08 -13.30
C ARG A 17 4.08 -2.14 -13.72
N LEU A 18 3.72 -3.05 -14.62
CA LEU A 18 2.33 -3.26 -15.04
C LEU A 18 1.44 -3.70 -13.87
N ALA A 19 1.92 -4.63 -13.03
CA ALA A 19 1.21 -5.04 -11.83
C ALA A 19 0.98 -3.87 -10.85
N GLN A 20 2.02 -3.07 -10.59
CA GLN A 20 1.91 -1.89 -9.72
C GLN A 20 0.88 -0.87 -10.24
N LEU A 21 0.80 -0.71 -11.56
CA LEU A 21 -0.19 0.17 -12.18
C LEU A 21 -1.61 -0.40 -12.06
N SER A 22 -1.76 -1.72 -12.20
CA SER A 22 -3.04 -2.39 -11.95
C SER A 22 -3.52 -2.16 -10.51
N ASP A 23 -2.62 -2.23 -9.52
CA ASP A 23 -2.95 -1.95 -8.11
C ASP A 23 -3.43 -0.51 -7.90
N ILE A 24 -2.85 0.47 -8.61
CA ILE A 24 -3.27 1.88 -8.55
C ILE A 24 -4.63 2.07 -9.22
N VAL A 25 -4.87 1.40 -10.35
CA VAL A 25 -6.18 1.43 -11.03
C VAL A 25 -7.26 0.84 -10.14
N GLU A 26 -7.00 -0.28 -9.45
CA GLU A 26 -7.93 -0.86 -8.48
C GLU A 26 -8.27 0.14 -7.36
N MET A 27 -7.26 0.78 -6.77
CA MET A 27 -7.46 1.81 -5.75
C MET A 27 -8.29 3.01 -6.26
N TYR A 28 -8.09 3.42 -7.51
CA TYR A 28 -8.87 4.48 -8.13
C TYR A 28 -10.34 4.08 -8.33
N GLU A 29 -10.59 2.85 -8.80
CA GLU A 29 -11.94 2.33 -9.01
C GLU A 29 -12.70 2.16 -7.70
N ASP A 30 -12.04 1.67 -6.65
CA ASP A 30 -12.58 1.62 -5.28
C ASP A 30 -12.95 3.04 -4.79
N TRP A 31 -12.05 4.02 -4.94
CA TRP A 31 -12.31 5.41 -4.56
C TRP A 31 -13.49 6.01 -5.33
N LYS A 32 -13.57 5.74 -6.64
CA LYS A 32 -14.69 6.17 -7.49
C LYS A 32 -16.02 5.54 -7.05
N ALA A 33 -15.98 4.30 -6.55
CA ALA A 33 -17.12 3.60 -5.96
C ALA A 33 -17.44 4.03 -4.52
N GLY A 34 -16.71 4.99 -3.96
CA GLY A 34 -16.92 5.54 -2.62
C GLY A 34 -16.09 4.88 -1.51
N ILE A 35 -15.29 3.87 -1.84
CA ILE A 35 -14.42 3.16 -0.89
C ILE A 35 -13.10 3.91 -0.79
N ASN A 36 -12.88 4.60 0.33
CA ASN A 36 -11.68 5.43 0.48
C ASN A 36 -10.47 4.61 0.96
N PRO A 37 -9.26 4.93 0.47
CA PRO A 37 -8.04 4.36 1.05
C PRO A 37 -7.81 4.89 2.48
N GLY A 38 -7.19 4.04 3.30
CA GLY A 38 -6.70 4.35 4.63
C GLY A 38 -5.21 4.71 4.64
N GLY A 39 -4.71 5.00 5.83
CA GLY A 39 -3.31 5.36 6.08
C GLY A 39 -2.98 6.83 5.77
N PRO A 40 -1.78 7.31 6.16
CA PRO A 40 -1.41 8.73 6.05
C PRO A 40 -1.30 9.26 4.61
N MET A 41 -1.02 8.42 3.61
CA MET A 41 -0.95 8.83 2.19
C MET A 41 -2.34 9.14 1.62
N ARG A 42 -3.43 8.73 2.28
CA ARG A 42 -4.80 8.81 1.74
C ARG A 42 -5.16 10.17 1.18
N SER A 43 -4.80 11.26 1.86
CA SER A 43 -5.22 12.62 1.48
C SER A 43 -4.55 13.05 0.17
N LYS A 44 -3.26 12.80 0.03
CA LYS A 44 -2.50 13.07 -1.19
C LYS A 44 -2.99 12.19 -2.33
N LEU A 45 -3.25 10.91 -2.08
CA LEU A 45 -3.75 9.99 -3.09
C LEU A 45 -5.14 10.38 -3.60
N VAL A 46 -6.07 10.70 -2.70
CA VAL A 46 -7.42 11.16 -3.06
C VAL A 46 -7.38 12.49 -3.82
N ALA A 47 -6.50 13.42 -3.43
CA ALA A 47 -6.32 14.68 -4.17
C ALA A 47 -5.83 14.42 -5.60
N GLU A 48 -4.89 13.48 -5.78
CA GLU A 48 -4.41 13.08 -7.10
C GLU A 48 -5.52 12.43 -7.93
N PHE A 49 -6.28 11.49 -7.36
CA PHE A 49 -7.43 10.86 -8.03
C PHE A 49 -8.48 11.89 -8.45
N THR A 50 -8.75 12.88 -7.59
CA THR A 50 -9.67 13.98 -7.89
C THR A 50 -9.14 14.84 -9.04
N SER A 51 -7.84 15.14 -9.06
CA SER A 51 -7.19 15.88 -10.15
C SER A 51 -7.23 15.13 -11.48
N ILE A 52 -7.03 13.82 -11.45
CA ILE A 52 -7.13 12.95 -12.63
C ILE A 52 -8.56 12.97 -13.17
N ARG A 53 -9.55 12.75 -12.29
CA ARG A 53 -10.97 12.76 -12.67
C ARG A 53 -11.41 14.09 -13.27
N SER A 54 -10.95 15.22 -12.72
CA SER A 54 -11.32 16.55 -13.24
C SER A 54 -10.71 16.88 -14.61
N LYS A 55 -9.52 16.35 -14.92
CA LYS A 55 -8.83 16.59 -16.20
C LYS A 55 -9.35 15.70 -17.33
N ILE A 56 -9.77 14.48 -17.02
CA ILE A 56 -10.03 13.42 -18.01
C ILE A 56 -11.51 13.02 -18.05
N GLY A 57 -12.31 13.39 -17.04
CA GLY A 57 -13.66 12.87 -16.84
C GLY A 57 -13.65 11.51 -16.14
N ASP A 58 -14.82 10.88 -16.01
CA ASP A 58 -14.90 9.52 -15.51
C ASP A 58 -14.17 8.58 -16.48
N LEU A 59 -13.12 7.92 -15.99
CA LEU A 59 -12.38 6.90 -16.74
C LEU A 59 -13.38 5.89 -17.32
N PRO A 60 -13.43 5.71 -18.65
CA PRO A 60 -14.42 4.83 -19.27
C PRO A 60 -14.24 3.42 -18.73
N GLY A 61 -15.30 2.92 -18.10
CA GLY A 61 -15.42 1.56 -17.62
C GLY A 61 -15.57 0.60 -18.79
N THR A 62 -14.47 0.26 -19.45
CA THR A 62 -14.32 -0.99 -20.21
C THR A 62 -12.83 -1.29 -20.33
N VAL A 63 -12.46 -2.55 -20.13
CA VAL A 63 -11.17 -3.15 -20.47
C VAL A 63 -10.74 -2.68 -21.87
N VAL A 64 -9.44 -2.43 -22.08
CA VAL A 64 -8.74 -2.00 -23.33
C VAL A 64 -8.17 -0.57 -23.23
N ASP A 65 -7.11 -0.41 -22.43
CA ASP A 65 -5.77 0.00 -22.89
C ASP A 65 -4.91 0.25 -21.64
N ASP A 66 -4.44 -0.83 -21.02
CA ASP A 66 -3.62 -0.78 -19.81
C ASP A 66 -2.33 0.04 -20.04
N ARG A 67 -1.85 0.16 -21.29
CA ARG A 67 -0.70 1.01 -21.64
C ARG A 67 -1.03 2.49 -21.65
N ARG A 68 -2.23 2.88 -22.09
CA ARG A 68 -2.68 4.29 -22.00
C ARG A 68 -3.02 4.67 -20.56
N ARG A 69 -3.60 3.76 -19.77
CA ARG A 69 -3.82 3.93 -18.32
C ARG A 69 -2.49 4.04 -17.56
N ALA A 70 -1.54 3.15 -17.85
CA ALA A 70 -0.16 3.18 -17.35
C ALA A 70 0.54 4.52 -17.61
N LYS A 71 0.42 5.03 -18.84
CA LYS A 71 1.02 6.30 -19.27
C LYS A 71 0.34 7.55 -18.68
N MET A 72 -0.89 7.42 -18.17
CA MET A 72 -1.60 8.51 -17.49
C MET A 72 -1.27 8.55 -16.00
N LEU A 73 -1.05 7.39 -15.38
CA LEU A 73 -0.53 7.25 -14.01
C LEU A 73 1.00 7.39 -13.93
N SER A 74 1.73 7.32 -15.05
CA SER A 74 3.19 7.47 -15.07
C SER A 74 3.66 8.87 -14.66
N ASN A 75 2.80 9.89 -14.74
CA ASN A 75 3.09 11.21 -14.18
C ASN A 75 3.01 11.24 -12.65
N THR A 76 2.42 10.23 -12.03
CA THR A 76 2.53 9.95 -10.59
C THR A 76 3.79 9.11 -10.35
N ALA A 77 4.95 9.57 -10.84
CA ALA A 77 6.27 8.91 -10.81
C ALA A 77 6.73 8.53 -9.39
N VAL A 78 6.06 7.52 -8.85
CA VAL A 78 6.04 7.17 -7.45
C VAL A 78 5.92 5.65 -7.48
N THR A 79 7.01 4.98 -7.15
CA THR A 79 7.05 3.52 -7.18
C THR A 79 6.13 3.01 -6.08
N LEU A 80 4.99 2.44 -6.46
CA LEU A 80 4.16 1.72 -5.51
C LEU A 80 4.88 0.41 -5.18
N HIS A 81 5.17 0.20 -3.91
CA HIS A 81 5.64 -1.08 -3.40
C HIS A 81 4.46 -1.75 -2.72
N PRO A 82 3.94 -2.86 -3.25
CA PRO A 82 2.90 -3.62 -2.58
C PRO A 82 3.41 -4.26 -1.29
N GLY A 83 2.59 -4.28 -0.25
CA GLY A 83 2.91 -4.92 1.02
C GLY A 83 1.73 -5.72 1.57
N TYR A 84 1.95 -6.44 2.67
CA TYR A 84 0.97 -7.40 3.18
C TYR A 84 -0.24 -6.74 3.85
N ILE A 85 -0.02 -5.70 4.67
CA ILE A 85 -1.08 -4.96 5.39
C ILE A 85 -1.21 -3.50 4.93
N ASN A 86 -0.29 -3.04 4.08
CA ASN A 86 -0.24 -1.70 3.53
C ASN A 86 0.68 -1.70 2.31
N ASP A 87 0.45 -0.79 1.37
CA ASP A 87 1.42 -0.47 0.33
C ASP A 87 2.23 0.77 0.70
N CYS A 88 3.29 1.02 -0.06
CA CYS A 88 4.17 2.14 0.12
C CYS A 88 4.40 2.86 -1.21
N PHE A 89 3.97 4.11 -1.32
CA PHE A 89 4.32 4.98 -2.44
C PHE A 89 5.77 5.52 -2.36
N PHE A 90 6.54 5.13 -1.33
CA PHE A 90 7.99 5.30 -1.25
C PHE A 90 8.60 6.65 -1.72
N TYR A 91 8.43 7.67 -0.89
CA TYR A 91 9.32 8.84 -0.88
C TYR A 91 10.41 8.60 0.16
N ALA A 92 11.65 8.40 -0.29
CA ALA A 92 12.75 7.91 0.56
C ALA A 92 13.08 8.85 1.73
N ASP A 93 13.03 10.17 1.50
CA ASP A 93 13.22 11.24 2.49
C ASP A 93 12.13 11.25 3.59
N HIS A 94 10.93 10.77 3.28
CA HIS A 94 9.80 10.69 4.20
C HIS A 94 9.56 9.28 4.76
N ALA A 95 10.35 8.28 4.35
CA ALA A 95 10.18 6.90 4.76
C ALA A 95 10.61 6.68 6.22
N LEU A 96 9.64 6.53 7.13
CA LEU A 96 9.93 6.28 8.55
C LEU A 96 10.73 4.99 8.79
N CYS A 97 10.54 3.97 7.93
CA CYS A 97 11.25 2.69 8.02
C CYS A 97 12.76 2.78 7.67
N LEU A 98 13.21 3.87 7.06
CA LEU A 98 14.60 4.10 6.67
C LEU A 98 15.37 5.01 7.65
N LYS A 99 14.68 5.70 8.56
CA LYS A 99 15.31 6.63 9.52
C LYS A 99 16.38 6.01 10.42
N VAL A 100 16.41 4.69 10.57
CA VAL A 100 17.29 3.96 11.50
C VAL A 100 18.54 3.37 10.82
N LYS A 101 18.56 3.22 9.49
CA LYS A 101 19.72 2.72 8.74
C LYS A 101 19.72 3.25 7.31
N GLY A 102 20.68 4.13 7.00
CA GLY A 102 21.17 4.44 5.65
C GLY A 102 20.13 4.79 4.57
N ALA A 103 20.63 5.10 3.37
CA ALA A 103 19.77 5.25 2.20
C ALA A 103 19.56 3.85 1.57
N GLU A 104 18.40 3.24 1.82
CA GLU A 104 17.94 2.10 1.03
C GLU A 104 17.19 2.62 -0.21
N VAL A 105 17.28 1.87 -1.32
CA VAL A 105 16.54 2.18 -2.57
C VAL A 105 15.12 1.63 -2.59
N GLN A 106 14.67 1.00 -1.50
CA GLN A 106 13.37 0.34 -1.37
C GLN A 106 12.83 0.47 0.06
N PRO A 107 11.50 0.33 0.28
CA PRO A 107 10.92 0.38 1.61
C PRO A 107 11.20 -0.89 2.42
N ALA A 108 11.58 -0.71 3.68
CA ALA A 108 11.69 -1.80 4.64
C ALA A 108 10.36 -2.05 5.38
N PHE A 109 9.49 -2.90 4.81
CA PHE A 109 8.17 -3.20 5.40
C PHE A 109 8.21 -3.75 6.82
N THR A 110 9.23 -4.54 7.16
CA THR A 110 9.44 -5.09 8.51
C THR A 110 9.62 -4.02 9.59
N ARG A 111 9.96 -2.79 9.20
CA ARG A 111 10.12 -1.63 10.08
C ARG A 111 9.10 -0.53 9.80
N CYS A 112 8.14 -0.78 8.91
CA CYS A 112 7.13 0.20 8.56
C CYS A 112 6.22 0.48 9.76
N GLN A 113 5.68 1.69 9.81
CA GLN A 113 4.64 2.09 10.76
C GLN A 113 3.42 2.52 9.94
N PRO A 114 2.53 1.60 9.55
CA PRO A 114 1.53 1.87 8.50
C PRO A 114 0.56 3.01 8.84
N ALA A 115 0.22 3.17 10.13
CA ALA A 115 -0.63 4.25 10.63
C ALA A 115 0.06 5.61 10.78
N ARG A 116 1.38 5.69 10.61
CA ARG A 116 2.17 6.91 10.85
C ARG A 116 3.07 7.32 9.68
N CYS A 117 3.48 6.38 8.85
CA CYS A 117 4.38 6.67 7.74
C CYS A 117 3.66 7.45 6.64
N PRO A 118 4.18 8.62 6.20
CA PRO A 118 3.57 9.41 5.13
C PRO A 118 3.43 8.65 3.79
N ASN A 119 4.25 7.62 3.59
CA ASN A 119 4.19 6.76 2.40
C ASN A 119 3.10 5.67 2.48
N SER A 120 2.53 5.52 3.68
CA SER A 120 1.45 4.63 4.13
C SER A 120 0.14 4.66 3.36
N VAL A 121 -0.22 3.66 2.54
CA VAL A 121 -1.61 3.49 2.08
C VAL A 121 -2.15 2.12 2.47
N VAL A 122 -3.39 2.08 2.94
CA VAL A 122 -4.13 0.83 3.17
C VAL A 122 -5.31 0.81 2.22
N ALA A 123 -5.22 -0.03 1.20
CA ALA A 123 -6.32 -0.31 0.26
C ALA A 123 -7.24 -1.44 0.73
N ARG A 124 -8.40 -1.58 0.08
CA ARG A 124 -9.42 -2.60 0.36
C ARG A 124 -8.87 -4.02 0.40
N ARG A 125 -7.93 -4.36 -0.48
CA ARG A 125 -7.29 -5.69 -0.51
C ARG A 125 -6.59 -6.09 0.79
N HIS A 126 -6.20 -5.14 1.64
CA HIS A 126 -5.54 -5.43 2.92
C HIS A 126 -6.51 -5.76 4.06
N VAL A 127 -7.82 -5.59 3.86
CA VAL A 127 -8.84 -5.81 4.90
C VAL A 127 -8.71 -7.21 5.52
N LEU A 128 -8.62 -8.26 4.70
CA LEU A 128 -8.49 -9.63 5.18
C LEU A 128 -7.16 -9.84 5.95
N ALA A 129 -6.06 -9.29 5.44
CA ALA A 129 -4.76 -9.40 6.11
C ALA A 129 -4.76 -8.69 7.47
N LEU A 130 -5.36 -7.49 7.56
CA LEU A 130 -5.53 -6.76 8.82
C LEU A 130 -6.39 -7.54 9.82
N GLN A 131 -7.51 -8.11 9.36
CA GLN A 131 -8.39 -8.95 10.20
C GLN A 131 -7.62 -10.16 10.74
N SER A 132 -6.83 -10.85 9.90
CA SER A 132 -5.97 -11.96 10.33
C SER A 132 -4.91 -11.51 11.35
N CYS A 133 -4.21 -10.40 11.10
CA CYS A 133 -3.23 -9.87 12.05
C CYS A 133 -3.85 -9.49 13.41
N ILE A 134 -5.08 -8.96 13.41
CA ILE A 134 -5.82 -8.66 14.65
C ILE A 134 -6.16 -9.97 15.38
N ALA A 135 -6.67 -10.97 14.68
CA ALA A 135 -7.02 -12.26 15.27
C ALA A 135 -5.80 -12.95 15.90
N ASP A 136 -4.68 -13.02 15.17
CA ASP A 136 -3.43 -13.60 15.64
C ASP A 136 -2.89 -12.86 16.88
N ALA A 137 -2.96 -11.52 16.87
CA ALA A 137 -2.53 -10.70 18.00
C ALA A 137 -3.41 -10.92 19.24
N GLU A 138 -4.74 -11.06 19.08
CA GLU A 138 -5.65 -11.38 20.19
C GLU A 138 -5.35 -12.76 20.78
N THR A 139 -5.09 -13.78 19.94
CA THR A 139 -4.66 -15.10 20.39
C THR A 139 -3.32 -15.03 21.15
N MET A 140 -2.35 -14.27 20.63
CA MET A 140 -1.06 -14.08 21.29
C MET A 140 -1.22 -13.43 22.65
N LYS A 141 -1.99 -12.33 22.75
CA LYS A 141 -2.25 -11.60 24.00
C LYS A 141 -2.83 -12.50 25.10
N ASN A 142 -3.69 -13.44 24.73
CA ASN A 142 -4.38 -14.35 25.65
C ASN A 142 -3.54 -15.58 26.05
N SER A 143 -2.32 -15.71 25.51
CA SER A 143 -1.43 -16.83 25.83
C SER A 143 -0.85 -16.73 27.25
N LYS A 144 -0.65 -17.89 27.90
CA LYS A 144 -0.26 -17.97 29.32
C LYS A 144 1.13 -17.40 29.63
N ASN A 145 2.02 -17.32 28.65
CA ASN A 145 3.45 -16.97 28.82
C ASN A 145 3.80 -15.53 28.40
N ILE A 146 2.82 -14.63 28.28
CA ILE A 146 3.05 -13.25 27.89
C ILE A 146 3.11 -12.35 29.13
N SER A 147 4.21 -11.62 29.28
CA SER A 147 4.38 -10.66 30.38
C SER A 147 3.43 -9.46 30.24
N PRO A 148 3.09 -8.76 31.34
CA PRO A 148 2.20 -7.59 31.29
C PRO A 148 2.65 -6.51 30.29
N ILE A 149 3.96 -6.25 30.19
CA ILE A 149 4.52 -5.27 29.25
C ILE A 149 4.30 -5.69 27.80
N GLN A 150 4.50 -6.98 27.49
CA GLN A 150 4.25 -7.51 26.15
C GLN A 150 2.75 -7.47 25.81
N LYS A 151 1.85 -7.78 26.75
CA LYS A 151 0.40 -7.66 26.55
C LYS A 151 0.02 -6.23 26.18
N HIS A 152 0.53 -5.24 26.92
CA HIS A 152 0.28 -3.83 26.63
C HIS A 152 0.76 -3.42 25.23
N ALA A 153 1.95 -3.89 24.81
CA ALA A 153 2.45 -3.62 23.46
C ALA A 153 1.56 -4.25 22.37
N ILE A 154 1.09 -5.49 22.58
CA ILE A 154 0.18 -6.17 21.65
C ILE A 154 -1.17 -5.44 21.58
N GLU A 155 -1.72 -5.00 22.71
CA GLU A 155 -2.96 -4.22 22.76
C GLU A 155 -2.85 -2.91 21.97
N ALA A 156 -1.75 -2.17 22.16
CA ALA A 156 -1.48 -0.95 21.40
C ALA A 156 -1.43 -1.24 19.89
N GLN A 157 -0.81 -2.36 19.48
CA GLN A 157 -0.75 -2.74 18.07
C GLN A 157 -2.13 -3.14 17.50
N ILE A 158 -2.96 -3.85 18.27
CA ILE A 158 -4.34 -4.18 17.88
C ILE A 158 -5.15 -2.92 17.65
N VAL A 159 -5.03 -1.91 18.53
CA VAL A 159 -5.71 -0.62 18.38
C VAL A 159 -5.32 0.05 17.06
N ILE A 160 -4.02 0.04 16.73
CA ILE A 160 -3.52 0.59 15.46
C ILE A 160 -4.12 -0.14 14.26
N TYR A 161 -4.15 -1.48 14.27
CA TYR A 161 -4.73 -2.25 13.16
C TYR A 161 -6.22 -2.04 13.00
N ARG A 162 -6.98 -1.95 14.11
CA ARG A 162 -8.41 -1.62 14.06
C ARG A 162 -8.66 -0.24 13.48
N GLN A 163 -7.88 0.77 13.87
CA GLN A 163 -7.99 2.11 13.30
C GLN A 163 -7.71 2.13 11.80
N LEU A 164 -6.74 1.35 11.31
CA LEU A 164 -6.49 1.22 9.88
C LEU A 164 -7.63 0.52 9.16
N LEU A 165 -8.17 -0.55 9.74
CA LEU A 165 -9.30 -1.30 9.20
C LEU A 165 -10.55 -0.40 9.07
N GLU A 166 -10.89 0.33 10.12
CA GLU A 166 -12.00 1.29 10.15
C GLU A 166 -11.87 2.40 9.10
N GLN A 167 -10.67 2.74 8.64
CA GLN A 167 -10.49 3.77 7.62
C GLN A 167 -10.85 3.30 6.21
N VAL A 168 -10.83 1.99 5.97
CA VAL A 168 -10.98 1.37 4.63
C VAL A 168 -12.32 0.68 4.49
N GLU A 169 -12.97 0.31 5.60
CA GLU A 169 -14.33 -0.26 5.61
C GLU A 169 -15.44 0.81 5.64
N ARG A 170 -15.10 2.11 5.70
CA ARG A 170 -16.04 3.24 5.63
C ARG A 170 -16.35 3.63 4.20
#